data_AF-A0A9W5PZA4-F1
#
_entry.id   AF-A0A9W5PZA4-F1
#
_cell.length_a   1.000
_cell.length_b   1.000
_cell.length_c   1.000
_cell.angle_alpha   90.00
_cell.angle_beta   90.00
_cell.angle_gamma   90.00
#
_symmetry.space_group_name_H-M   'P 1'
#
loop_
_entity.id
_entity.type
_entity.pdbx_description
1 polymer ?
#
loop_
_entity_poly.entity_id
_entity_poly.type
_entity_poly.pdbx_seq_one_letter_code
_entity_poly.pdbx_strand_id
1 'polypeptide(L)' 'MRQIHGAIYIYITMFFVAVSYGLGHVYSHPILTFLSGACMAFALLVHLFSVWIVKFQLNISEIEEGTF' A
#
# COMPACT_ATOMS: atom_id res chain seq x y z
N MET A 1 14.34 -1.03 12.42
CA MET A 1 13.79 -1.93 11.37
C MET A 1 12.28 -1.76 11.15
N ARG A 2 11.43 -1.73 12.20
CA ARG A 2 9.95 -1.65 12.09
C ARG A 2 9.43 -0.41 11.33
N GLN A 3 10.00 0.78 11.59
CA GLN A 3 9.63 2.02 10.89
C GLN A 3 10.07 2.06 9.42
N ILE A 4 11.22 1.44 9.09
CA ILE A 4 11.74 1.41 7.71
C ILE A 4 10.81 0.55 6.84
N HIS A 5 10.31 -0.58 7.37
CA HIS A 5 9.33 -1.40 6.67
C HIS A 5 8.02 -0.64 6.40
N GLY A 6 7.47 0.03 7.41
CA GLY A 6 6.25 0.85 7.24
C GLY A 6 6.42 1.95 6.20
N ALA A 7 7.55 2.66 6.21
CA ALA A 7 7.84 3.73 5.26
C ALA A 7 7.92 3.21 3.81
N ILE A 8 8.55 2.06 3.57
CA ILE A 8 8.68 1.46 2.23
C ILE A 8 7.30 1.20 1.62
N TYR A 9 6.36 0.62 2.37
CA TYR A 9 5.02 0.36 1.85
C TYR A 9 4.24 1.64 1.52
N ILE A 10 4.41 2.70 2.32
CA ILE A 10 3.81 4.00 2.02
C ILE A 10 4.32 4.55 0.68
N TYR A 11 5.63 4.49 0.44
CA TYR A 11 6.22 4.92 -0.84
C TYR A 11 5.71 4.08 -2.02
N ILE A 12 5.59 2.75 -1.85
CA ILE A 12 5.04 1.86 -2.88
C ILE A 12 3.58 2.21 -3.17
N THR A 13 2.74 2.40 -2.15
CA THR A 13 1.35 2.84 -2.32
C THR A 13 1.29 4.17 -3.07
N MET A 14 2.07 5.16 -2.66
CA MET A 14 2.08 6.48 -3.31
C MET A 14 2.54 6.42 -4.78
N PHE A 15 3.50 5.55 -5.10
CA PHE A 15 3.92 5.31 -6.48
C PHE A 15 2.75 4.81 -7.35
N PHE A 16 2.02 3.79 -6.89
CA PHE A 16 0.87 3.26 -7.65
C PHE A 16 -0.28 4.26 -7.78
N VAL A 17 -0.52 5.08 -6.75
CA VAL A 17 -1.51 6.19 -6.82
C VAL A 17 -1.09 7.22 -7.87
N ALA A 18 0.17 7.64 -7.87
CA ALA A 18 0.69 8.63 -8.83
C ALA A 18 0.62 8.10 -10.27
N VAL A 19 1.00 6.84 -10.48
CA VAL A 19 0.90 6.18 -11.80
C VAL A 19 -0.56 6.07 -12.25
N SER A 20 -1.45 5.65 -11.35
CA SER A 20 -2.89 5.58 -11.64
C SER A 20 -3.46 6.93 -12.07
N TYR A 21 -3.10 8.00 -11.35
CA TYR A 21 -3.54 9.36 -11.66
C TYR A 21 -3.00 9.85 -13.00
N GLY A 22 -1.71 9.66 -13.27
CA GLY A 22 -1.10 10.03 -14.55
C GLY A 22 -1.72 9.28 -15.74
N LEU A 23 -1.97 7.98 -15.58
CA LEU A 23 -2.60 7.16 -16.61
C LEU A 23 -4.06 7.55 -16.86
N GLY A 24 -4.83 7.81 -15.81
CA GLY A 24 -6.26 8.15 -15.91
C GLY A 24 -6.52 9.57 -16.42
N HIS A 25 -5.62 10.51 -16.14
CA HIS A 25 -5.81 11.92 -16.52
C HIS A 25 -5.30 12.22 -17.95
N VAL A 26 -4.24 11.55 -18.40
CA VAL A 26 -3.58 11.89 -19.67
C VAL A 26 -4.13 11.07 -20.84
N TYR A 27 -4.72 9.90 -20.57
CA TYR A 27 -5.09 8.95 -21.62
C TYR A 27 -6.55 8.51 -21.53
N SER A 28 -7.29 8.69 -22.62
CA SER A 28 -8.67 8.22 -22.82
C SER A 28 -8.74 6.85 -23.52
N HIS A 29 -7.61 6.14 -23.63
CA HIS A 29 -7.54 4.83 -24.29
C HIS A 29 -7.98 3.73 -23.33
N PRO A 30 -8.88 2.80 -23.72
CA PRO A 30 -9.50 1.82 -22.82
C PRO A 30 -8.50 0.93 -22.06
N ILE A 31 -7.39 0.56 -22.70
CA ILE A 31 -6.31 -0.23 -22.08
C ILE A 31 -5.62 0.57 -20.96
N LEU A 32 -5.42 1.87 -21.17
CA LEU A 32 -4.75 2.74 -20.19
C LEU A 32 -5.69 3.11 -19.05
N THR A 33 -7.00 3.25 -19.31
CA THR A 33 -8.02 3.38 -18.27
C THR A 33 -8.08 2.13 -17.39
N PHE A 34 -8.05 0.93 -18.00
CA PHE A 34 -7.99 -0.33 -17.25
C PHE A 34 -6.72 -0.41 -16.40
N LEU A 35 -5.57 -0.06 -16.96
CA LEU A 35 -4.30 -0.05 -16.24
C LEU A 35 -4.30 0.96 -15.08
N SER A 36 -4.88 2.15 -15.27
CA SER A 36 -5.08 3.14 -14.20
C SER A 36 -5.91 2.57 -13.05
N GLY A 37 -7.03 1.92 -13.35
CA GLY A 37 -7.86 1.24 -12.35
C GLY A 37 -7.13 0.11 -11.63
N ALA A 38 -6.37 -0.70 -12.37
CA ALA A 38 -5.54 -1.76 -11.79
C ALA A 38 -4.48 -1.19 -10.83
N CYS A 39 -3.78 -0.12 -11.20
CA CYS A 39 -2.83 0.56 -10.33
C CYS A 39 -3.49 1.06 -9.04
N MET A 40 -4.71 1.61 -9.12
CA MET A 40 -5.45 2.04 -7.92
C MET A 40 -5.81 0.85 -7.02
N ALA A 41 -6.27 -0.26 -7.60
CA ALA A 41 -6.56 -1.48 -6.86
C ALA A 41 -5.30 -2.03 -6.16
N PHE A 42 -4.16 -2.08 -6.85
CA PHE A 42 -2.88 -2.48 -6.27
C PHE A 42 -2.45 -1.54 -5.13
N ALA A 43 -2.61 -0.22 -5.28
CA ALA A 43 -2.30 0.74 -4.22
C ALA A 43 -3.08 0.45 -2.93
N LEU A 44 -4.38 0.19 -3.06
CA LEU A 44 -5.26 -0.15 -1.94
C LEU A 44 -4.85 -1.47 -1.27
N LEU A 45 -4.57 -2.52 -2.06
CA LEU A 45 -4.14 -3.81 -1.53
C LEU A 45 -2.82 -3.70 -0.76
N VAL A 46 -1.83 -2.99 -1.32
CA VAL A 46 -0.54 -2.75 -0.64
C VAL A 46 -0.73 -1.96 0.64
N HIS A 47 -1.60 -0.94 0.63
CA HIS A 47 -1.87 -0.14 1.81
C HIS A 47 -2.53 -0.96 2.93
N LEU A 48 -3.58 -1.72 2.61
CA LEU A 48 -4.27 -2.58 3.57
C LEU A 48 -3.33 -3.66 4.13
N PHE A 49 -2.52 -4.28 3.26
CA PHE A 49 -1.54 -5.27 3.67
C PHE A 49 -0.47 -4.67 4.60
N SER A 50 -0.02 -3.44 4.33
CA SER A 50 0.91 -2.72 5.19
C SER A 50 0.31 -2.45 6.57
N VAL A 51 -0.92 -1.94 6.64
CA VAL A 51 -1.63 -1.71 7.90
C VAL A 51 -1.76 -3.00 8.70
N TRP A 52 -2.12 -4.11 8.03
CA TRP A 52 -2.23 -5.41 8.66
C TRP A 52 -0.89 -5.90 9.22
N ILE A 53 0.21 -5.82 8.46
CA ILE A 53 1.55 -6.18 8.94
C ILE A 53 1.94 -5.35 10.17
N VAL A 54 1.72 -4.04 10.14
CA VAL A 54 2.07 -3.17 11.27
C VAL A 54 1.29 -3.58 12.53
N LYS A 55 -0.01 -3.86 12.38
CA LYS A 55 -0.85 -4.36 13.49
C LYS A 55 -0.40 -5.72 13.99
N PHE A 56 -0.04 -6.64 13.09
CA PHE A 56 0.48 -7.96 13.44
C PHE A 56 1.82 -7.87 14.21
N GLN A 57 2.72 -6.99 13.78
CA GLN A 57 4.00 -6.75 14.46
C GLN A 57 3.82 -6.13 15.85
N LEU A 58 2.84 -5.24 16.03
CA LEU A 58 2.49 -4.68 17.34
C LEU A 58 1.96 -5.77 18.28
N ASN A 59 1.02 -6.58 17.79
CA ASN A 59 0.42 -7.68 18.54
C ASN A 59 1.47 -8.72 18.98
N ILE A 60 2.46 -9.03 18.12
CA ILE A 60 3.58 -9.90 18.51
C ILE A 60 4.41 -9.28 19.63
N SER A 61 4.75 -7.97 19.54
CA SER A 61 5.51 -7.34 20.64
C SER A 61 4.76 -7.32 21.96
N GLU A 62 3.44 -7.09 21.94
CA GLU A 62 2.62 -7.09 23.17
C GLU A 62 2.59 -8.48 23.83
N ILE A 63 2.54 -9.55 23.02
CA ILE A 63 2.62 -10.93 23.51
C ILE A 63 4.02 -11.23 24.09
N GLU A 64 5.08 -10.72 23.45
CA GLU A 64 6.47 -10.94 23.87
C GLU A 64 6.83 -10.15 25.16
N GLU A 65 6.19 -9.00 25.39
CA GLU A 65 6.36 -8.17 26.59
C GLU A 65 5.55 -8.65 27.82
N GLY A 66 4.78 -9.74 27.68
CA GLY A 66 4.26 -10.50 28.82
C GLY A 66 3.14 -9.82 29.62
N THR A 67 2.32 -8.98 29.00
CA THR A 67 1.09 -8.48 29.64
C THR A 67 -0.04 -9.50 29.49
N PHE A 68 -0.09 -10.46 30.40
CA PHE A 68 -1.28 -11.25 30.75
C PHE A 68 -1.45 -11.26 32.28
#